data_AF-A0A7S1YVF0-F1
#
_entry.id   AF-A0A7S1YVF0-F1
#
_cell.length_a   1.000
_cell.length_b   1.000
_cell.length_c   1.000
_cell.angle_alpha   90.00
_cell.angle_beta   90.00
_cell.angle_gamma   90.00
#
_symmetry.space_group_name_H-M   'P 1'
#
loop_
_entity.id
_entity.type
_entity.pdbx_description
1 polymer ?
#
loop_
_entity_poly.entity_id
_entity_poly.type
_entity_poly.pdbx_seq_one_letter_code
_entity_poly.pdbx_strand_id
1 'polypeptide(L)'
;IKVEDQEVNDTKSVNVQLLKERNKRGSYRNIHLHMWKPPPSIHVTHAENQCVVEYHSKSVDAPKTNADWKSKYVVVGGIAADPWVMNMYYTKGDYDKAIANATANKPNGGVKVKSFSLICAQLVTPEPKSVHYLTQGVRRPWHYIVVTTLDGKAIKIGHPLVKGLDPVIEGIKKAISHTKTYKGF
;
A
#
# COMPACT_ATOMS: atom_id res chain seq x y z
N ILE A 1 23.98 19.00 -7.85
CA ILE A 1 22.88 19.74 -7.19
C ILE A 1 23.43 20.15 -5.84
N LYS A 2 23.50 21.45 -5.54
CA LYS A 2 23.99 21.95 -4.25
C LYS A 2 22.75 22.47 -3.52
N VAL A 3 22.46 21.91 -2.35
CA VAL A 3 21.36 22.31 -1.49
C VAL A 3 21.98 23.14 -0.38
N GLU A 4 21.50 24.37 -0.20
CA GLU A 4 21.86 25.21 0.95
C GLU A 4 20.66 25.27 1.87
N ASP A 5 20.87 24.90 3.13
CA ASP A 5 19.84 24.88 4.15
C ASP A 5 19.71 26.28 4.78
N GLN A 6 18.47 26.74 4.97
CA GLN A 6 18.17 27.97 5.69
C GLN A 6 17.30 27.65 6.90
N GLU A 7 17.61 28.26 8.05
CA GLU A 7 16.94 28.02 9.33
C GLU A 7 15.46 28.45 9.32
N VAL A 8 14.65 27.60 9.96
CA VAL A 8 13.19 27.64 9.98
C VAL A 8 12.74 28.47 11.18
N ASN A 9 12.02 29.57 10.92
CA ASN A 9 11.20 30.23 11.94
C ASN A 9 9.73 30.32 11.49
N ASP A 10 8.88 29.84 12.39
CA ASP A 10 7.43 30.02 12.51
C ASP A 10 6.40 29.25 11.66
N THR A 11 5.36 28.85 12.40
CA THR A 11 4.55 27.64 12.31
C THR A 11 3.28 27.74 11.45
N LYS A 12 3.19 28.64 10.47
CA LYS A 12 1.95 28.79 9.66
C LYS A 12 2.15 28.97 8.15
N SER A 13 3.38 28.92 7.67
CA SER A 13 3.68 29.19 6.27
C SER A 13 4.04 27.90 5.53
N VAL A 14 3.38 27.67 4.40
CA VAL A 14 3.69 26.62 3.44
C VAL A 14 5.18 26.67 3.12
N ASN A 15 5.91 25.59 3.38
CA ASN A 15 7.31 25.46 2.97
C ASN A 15 7.38 25.46 1.44
N VAL A 16 7.65 26.63 0.84
CA VAL A 16 7.99 26.77 -0.57
C VAL A 16 9.50 26.62 -0.68
N GLN A 17 9.99 25.41 -0.95
CA GLN A 17 11.38 25.23 -1.35
C GLN A 17 11.53 25.72 -2.79
N LEU A 18 12.26 26.83 -2.96
CA LEU A 18 12.60 27.39 -4.28
C LEU A 18 13.75 26.58 -4.88
N LEU A 19 13.41 25.59 -5.72
CA LEU A 19 14.41 24.92 -6.55
C LEU A 19 14.74 25.80 -7.76
N LYS A 20 16.04 26.08 -7.95
CA LYS A 20 16.55 26.78 -9.13
C LYS A 20 17.10 25.76 -10.12
N GLU A 21 16.48 25.67 -11.29
CA GLU A 21 16.97 24.87 -12.41
C GLU A 21 17.66 25.78 -13.43
N ARG A 22 18.83 25.35 -13.94
CA ARG A 22 19.62 26.12 -14.90
C ARG A 22 19.19 25.76 -16.32
N ASN A 23 18.75 26.74 -17.09
CA ASN A 23 18.42 26.51 -18.50
C ASN A 23 19.69 26.42 -19.38
N LYS A 24 19.55 25.92 -20.62
CA LYS A 24 20.67 25.77 -21.59
C LYS A 24 21.39 27.09 -21.95
N ARG A 25 20.83 28.25 -21.56
CA ARG A 25 21.40 29.59 -21.77
C ARG A 25 21.97 30.20 -20.48
N GLY A 26 22.07 29.42 -19.40
CA GLY A 26 22.71 29.85 -18.15
C GLY A 26 21.84 30.67 -17.19
N SER A 27 20.57 30.92 -17.51
CA SER A 27 19.63 31.64 -16.65
C SER A 27 18.85 30.66 -15.74
N TYR A 28 18.66 31.05 -14.48
CA TYR A 28 17.89 30.30 -13.49
C TYR A 28 16.42 30.73 -13.54
N ARG A 29 15.53 29.77 -13.67
CA ARG A 29 14.09 30.00 -13.47
C ARG A 29 13.66 29.46 -12.12
N ASN A 30 12.79 30.19 -11.44
CA ASN A 30 12.19 29.74 -10.18
C ASN A 30 11.17 28.65 -10.49
N ILE A 31 11.28 27.50 -9.84
CA ILE A 31 10.24 26.47 -9.86
C ILE A 31 9.38 26.66 -8.63
N HIS A 32 8.11 26.97 -8.84
CA HIS A 32 7.11 27.02 -7.77
C HIS A 32 6.57 25.61 -7.53
N LEU A 33 7.07 24.95 -6.48
CA LEU A 33 6.53 23.68 -6.00
C LEU A 33 5.30 23.95 -5.13
N HIS A 34 4.12 23.65 -5.67
CA HIS A 34 2.88 23.64 -4.90
C HIS A 34 2.72 22.27 -4.24
N MET A 35 3.04 22.18 -2.96
CA MET A 35 2.79 20.97 -2.18
C MET A 35 1.36 21.00 -1.66
N TRP A 36 0.51 20.12 -2.19
CA TRP A 36 -0.84 19.96 -1.69
C TRP A 36 -0.80 19.20 -0.35
N LYS A 37 -1.22 19.88 0.73
CA LYS A 37 -1.45 19.25 2.02
C LYS A 37 -2.95 18.89 2.12
N PRO A 38 -3.30 17.61 2.25
CA PRO A 38 -4.69 17.23 2.47
C PRO A 38 -5.24 17.93 3.73
N PRO A 39 -6.52 18.35 3.74
CA PRO A 39 -7.21 18.73 4.96
C PRO A 39 -7.06 17.63 6.04
N PRO A 40 -7.11 17.97 7.34
CA PRO A 40 -7.00 17.00 8.43
C PRO A 40 -8.01 15.84 8.37
N SER A 41 -9.12 16.03 7.65
CA SER A 41 -10.16 15.02 7.41
C SER A 41 -9.80 13.99 6.33
N ILE A 42 -8.80 14.25 5.48
CA ILE A 42 -8.37 13.33 4.43
C ILE A 42 -7.27 12.42 4.99
N HIS A 43 -7.67 11.21 5.36
CA HIS A 43 -6.75 10.17 5.79
C HIS A 43 -6.20 9.42 4.57
N VAL A 44 -5.00 9.77 4.11
CA VAL A 44 -4.30 8.98 3.09
C VAL A 44 -3.55 7.85 3.78
N THR A 45 -4.13 6.65 3.83
CA THR A 45 -3.35 5.46 4.15
C THR A 45 -2.67 5.01 2.88
N HIS A 46 -1.33 5.00 2.88
CA HIS A 46 -0.55 4.50 1.75
C HIS A 46 0.46 3.49 2.28
N ALA A 47 0.27 2.24 1.88
CA ALA A 47 1.21 1.16 2.11
C ALA A 47 1.22 0.23 0.91
N GLU A 48 2.40 -0.15 0.44
CA GLU A 48 2.54 -1.03 -0.70
C GLU A 48 3.75 -1.96 -0.57
N ASN A 49 3.61 -3.20 -1.01
CA ASN A 49 4.75 -4.09 -1.22
C ASN A 49 4.41 -5.25 -2.17
N GLN A 50 5.44 -5.86 -2.77
CA GLN A 50 5.30 -7.15 -3.44
C GLN A 50 5.13 -8.24 -2.38
N CYS A 51 4.04 -8.98 -2.45
CA CYS A 51 3.72 -10.07 -1.54
C CYS A 51 3.22 -11.28 -2.34
N VAL A 52 2.98 -12.37 -1.62
CA VAL A 52 2.16 -13.47 -2.11
C VAL A 52 0.82 -13.48 -1.39
N VAL A 53 -0.23 -13.95 -2.05
CA VAL A 53 -1.56 -13.94 -1.46
C VAL A 53 -2.35 -15.20 -1.77
N GLU A 54 -3.31 -15.49 -0.90
CA GLU A 54 -4.35 -16.50 -1.11
C GLU A 54 -5.68 -15.95 -0.56
N TYR A 55 -6.77 -16.10 -1.31
CA TYR A 55 -8.06 -15.45 -1.01
C TYR A 55 -9.28 -16.25 -1.54
N HIS A 56 -9.08 -17.53 -1.87
CA HIS A 56 -10.12 -18.46 -2.32
C HIS A 56 -10.54 -19.42 -1.20
N SER A 57 -9.84 -19.44 -0.06
CA SER A 57 -10.13 -20.30 1.09
C SER A 57 -10.91 -19.59 2.20
N LYS A 58 -11.76 -20.35 2.90
CA LYS A 58 -12.41 -19.93 4.16
C LYS A 58 -11.53 -20.18 5.39
N SER A 59 -10.49 -21.01 5.28
CA SER A 59 -9.59 -21.30 6.40
C SER A 59 -8.62 -20.14 6.62
N VAL A 60 -8.28 -19.88 7.89
CA VAL A 60 -7.25 -18.93 8.31
C VAL A 60 -5.84 -19.54 8.29
N ASP A 61 -5.71 -20.83 8.01
CA ASP A 61 -4.43 -21.52 7.96
C ASP A 61 -3.70 -21.22 6.65
N ALA A 62 -2.37 -21.33 6.69
CA ALA A 62 -1.55 -21.25 5.50
C ALA A 62 -2.05 -22.24 4.42
N PRO A 63 -1.91 -21.92 3.13
CA PRO A 63 -2.16 -22.87 2.05
C PRO A 63 -1.36 -24.16 2.23
N LYS A 64 -1.84 -25.27 1.67
CA LYS A 64 -1.17 -26.56 1.83
C LYS A 64 0.16 -26.61 1.07
N THR A 65 0.24 -25.91 -0.05
CA THR A 65 1.42 -25.92 -0.92
C THR A 65 1.90 -24.52 -1.26
N ASN A 66 3.17 -24.41 -1.65
CA ASN A 66 3.72 -23.14 -2.13
C ASN A 66 3.02 -22.66 -3.42
N ALA A 67 2.57 -23.59 -4.28
CA ALA A 67 1.94 -23.27 -5.56
C ALA A 67 0.58 -22.55 -5.44
N ASP A 68 -0.09 -22.65 -4.28
CA ASP A 68 -1.37 -22.00 -4.02
C ASP A 68 -1.22 -20.49 -3.79
N TRP A 69 -0.01 -20.04 -3.45
CA TRP A 69 0.32 -18.64 -3.27
C TRP A 69 0.44 -17.91 -4.62
N LYS A 70 -0.25 -16.78 -4.75
CA LYS A 70 -0.23 -15.96 -5.96
C LYS A 70 0.59 -14.69 -5.71
N SER A 71 1.63 -14.47 -6.49
CA SER A 71 2.40 -13.21 -6.43
C SER A 71 1.50 -12.02 -6.82
N LYS A 72 1.47 -10.99 -5.96
CA LYS A 72 0.70 -9.76 -6.13
C LYS A 72 1.45 -8.57 -5.55
N TYR A 73 1.31 -7.43 -6.20
CA TYR A 73 1.67 -6.15 -5.62
C TYR A 73 0.48 -5.65 -4.83
N VAL A 74 0.60 -5.69 -3.50
CA VAL A 74 -0.47 -5.36 -2.56
C VAL A 74 -0.34 -3.90 -2.18
N VAL A 75 -1.42 -3.15 -2.35
CA VAL A 75 -1.52 -1.73 -2.02
C VAL A 75 -2.73 -1.52 -1.12
N VAL A 76 -2.54 -0.83 0.00
CA VAL A 76 -3.61 -0.42 0.91
C VAL A 76 -3.78 1.09 0.78
N GLY A 77 -4.96 1.51 0.34
CA GLY A 77 -5.28 2.88 -0.01
C GLY A 77 -4.42 3.42 -1.16
N GLY A 78 -3.88 4.63 -0.97
CA GLY A 78 -3.05 5.32 -1.96
C GLY A 78 -3.81 6.20 -2.94
N ILE A 79 -3.15 6.55 -4.05
CA ILE A 79 -3.65 7.52 -5.03
C ILE A 79 -4.77 6.94 -5.89
N ALA A 80 -4.70 5.63 -6.17
CA ALA A 80 -5.63 4.94 -7.07
C ALA A 80 -6.82 4.27 -6.35
N ALA A 81 -6.96 4.43 -5.03
CA ALA A 81 -7.99 3.74 -4.25
C ALA A 81 -8.38 4.49 -2.97
N ASP A 82 -9.58 4.22 -2.47
CA ASP A 82 -10.02 4.75 -1.17
C ASP A 82 -9.12 4.25 -0.03
N PRO A 83 -8.96 5.01 1.07
CA PRO A 83 -8.07 4.67 2.17
C PRO A 83 -8.33 3.32 2.87
N TRP A 84 -9.57 2.83 2.79
CA TRP A 84 -10.00 1.55 3.38
C TRP A 84 -10.04 0.40 2.36
N VAL A 85 -9.51 0.59 1.15
CA VAL A 85 -9.48 -0.45 0.12
C VAL A 85 -8.09 -1.05 0.01
N MET A 86 -8.02 -2.37 -0.01
CA MET A 86 -6.82 -3.13 -0.33
C MET A 86 -6.91 -3.66 -1.75
N ASN A 87 -6.00 -3.20 -2.61
CA ASN A 87 -5.87 -3.60 -3.99
C ASN A 87 -4.71 -4.56 -4.19
N MET A 88 -4.90 -5.54 -5.06
CA MET A 88 -3.90 -6.54 -5.42
C MET A 88 -3.71 -6.54 -6.93
N TYR A 89 -2.60 -5.96 -7.37
CA TYR A 89 -2.19 -5.92 -8.76
C TYR A 89 -1.29 -7.11 -9.08
N TYR A 90 -1.20 -7.50 -10.35
CA TYR A 90 -0.28 -8.58 -10.75
C TYR A 90 1.18 -8.18 -10.53
N THR A 91 1.53 -6.95 -10.89
CA THR A 91 2.88 -6.39 -10.76
C THR A 91 2.84 -4.93 -10.30
N LYS A 92 3.98 -4.40 -9.86
CA LYS A 92 4.14 -2.96 -9.61
C LYS A 92 3.84 -2.13 -10.87
N GLY A 93 4.24 -2.60 -12.05
CA GLY A 93 3.97 -1.89 -13.31
C GLY A 93 2.48 -1.75 -13.63
N ASP A 94 1.65 -2.71 -13.20
CA ASP A 94 0.19 -2.60 -13.33
C ASP A 94 -0.38 -1.54 -12.38
N TYR A 95 0.17 -1.45 -11.17
CA TYR A 95 -0.18 -0.38 -10.22
C TYR A 95 0.23 0.99 -10.74
N ASP A 96 1.46 1.14 -11.27
CA ASP A 96 1.95 2.40 -11.84
C ASP A 96 1.05 2.86 -13.00
N LYS A 97 0.60 1.93 -13.86
CA LYS A 97 -0.40 2.21 -14.90
C LYS A 97 -1.75 2.63 -14.31
N ALA A 98 -2.20 1.99 -13.23
CA ALA A 98 -3.45 2.35 -12.56
C ALA A 98 -3.39 3.78 -12.01
N ILE A 99 -2.26 4.19 -11.39
CA ILE A 99 -2.04 5.57 -10.95
C ILE A 99 -2.07 6.53 -12.14
N ALA A 100 -1.32 6.24 -13.21
CA ALA A 100 -1.27 7.11 -14.39
C ALA A 100 -2.67 7.32 -15.01
N ASN A 101 -3.47 6.25 -15.08
CA ASN A 101 -4.84 6.30 -15.56
C ASN A 101 -5.76 7.11 -14.63
N ALA A 102 -5.64 6.93 -13.31
CA ALA A 102 -6.39 7.69 -12.32
C ALA A 102 -6.09 9.20 -12.42
N THR A 103 -4.81 9.57 -12.49
CA THR A 103 -4.36 10.97 -12.65
C THR A 103 -4.84 11.57 -13.97
N ALA A 104 -4.95 10.77 -15.03
CA ALA A 104 -5.45 11.20 -16.33
C ALA A 104 -7.00 11.20 -16.42
N ASN A 105 -7.72 10.96 -15.31
CA ASN A 105 -9.18 10.80 -15.27
C ASN A 105 -9.72 9.79 -16.29
N LYS A 106 -8.95 8.73 -16.57
CA LYS A 106 -9.35 7.61 -17.44
C LYS A 106 -9.75 6.41 -16.58
N PRO A 107 -11.05 6.21 -16.29
CA PRO A 107 -11.48 5.09 -15.44
C PRO A 107 -11.14 3.76 -16.11
N ASN A 108 -10.51 2.85 -15.35
CA ASN A 108 -10.27 1.44 -15.70
C ASN A 108 -9.42 1.18 -16.95
N GLY A 109 -8.35 1.94 -17.20
CA GLY A 109 -7.47 1.80 -18.38
C GLY A 109 -6.74 0.45 -18.55
N GLY A 110 -7.49 -0.66 -18.64
CA GLY A 110 -7.05 -2.02 -18.92
C GLY A 110 -6.47 -2.80 -17.75
N VAL A 111 -6.26 -2.18 -16.58
CA VAL A 111 -5.60 -2.83 -15.45
C VAL A 111 -6.58 -3.71 -14.67
N LYS A 112 -6.31 -5.01 -14.64
CA LYS A 112 -7.03 -5.96 -13.80
C LYS A 112 -6.50 -5.90 -12.37
N VAL A 113 -7.39 -5.63 -11.42
CA VAL A 113 -7.09 -5.56 -9.99
C VAL A 113 -8.11 -6.40 -9.21
N LYS A 114 -7.65 -7.04 -8.12
CA LYS A 114 -8.55 -7.60 -7.11
C LYS A 114 -8.60 -6.62 -5.94
N SER A 115 -9.81 -6.20 -5.59
CA SER A 115 -10.05 -5.17 -4.58
C SER A 115 -10.86 -5.75 -3.43
N PHE A 116 -10.46 -5.42 -2.21
CA PHE A 116 -11.11 -5.87 -0.99
C PHE A 116 -11.35 -4.66 -0.08
N SER A 117 -12.56 -4.54 0.44
CA SER A 117 -12.85 -3.54 1.47
C SER A 117 -12.30 -4.00 2.82
N LEU A 118 -11.62 -3.09 3.52
CA LEU A 118 -11.18 -3.26 4.90
C LEU A 118 -12.19 -2.70 5.92
N ILE A 119 -13.35 -2.21 5.46
CA ILE A 119 -14.46 -1.84 6.34
C ILE A 119 -14.92 -3.10 7.08
N CYS A 120 -14.97 -3.00 8.40
CA CYS A 120 -15.30 -4.12 9.30
C CYS A 120 -14.39 -5.36 9.15
N ALA A 121 -13.25 -5.23 8.47
CA ALA A 121 -12.28 -6.31 8.39
C ALA A 121 -11.56 -6.49 9.73
N GLN A 122 -11.06 -7.70 9.97
CA GLN A 122 -10.28 -8.04 11.15
C GLN A 122 -8.93 -8.60 10.74
N LEU A 123 -7.86 -8.02 11.31
CA LEU A 123 -6.54 -8.62 11.27
C LEU A 123 -6.50 -9.73 12.33
N VAL A 124 -6.62 -10.99 11.89
CA VAL A 124 -6.70 -12.16 12.77
C VAL A 124 -5.36 -12.45 13.43
N THR A 125 -4.27 -12.19 12.71
CA THR A 125 -2.90 -12.44 13.17
C THR A 125 -2.14 -11.10 13.20
N PRO A 126 -2.13 -10.39 14.34
CA PRO A 126 -1.42 -9.12 14.46
C PRO A 126 0.09 -9.27 14.31
N GLU A 127 0.61 -10.46 14.63
CA GLU A 127 1.99 -10.90 14.39
C GLU A 127 2.01 -11.96 13.26
N PRO A 128 2.98 -11.90 12.32
CA PRO A 128 3.08 -12.88 11.24
C PRO A 128 3.29 -14.31 11.74
N LYS A 129 2.45 -15.23 11.26
CA LYS A 129 2.65 -16.68 11.42
C LYS A 129 3.67 -17.18 10.43
N SER A 130 4.33 -18.29 10.74
CA SER A 130 5.31 -18.93 9.85
C SER A 130 4.83 -20.29 9.37
N VAL A 131 5.13 -20.63 8.12
CA VAL A 131 4.91 -21.96 7.53
C VAL A 131 6.15 -22.35 6.73
N HIS A 132 6.48 -23.63 6.69
CA HIS A 132 7.65 -24.13 5.96
C HIS A 132 7.20 -25.00 4.80
N TYR A 133 7.48 -24.56 3.58
CA TYR A 133 7.26 -25.38 2.39
C TYR A 133 8.58 -25.97 1.90
N LEU A 134 8.54 -27.23 1.49
CA LEU A 134 9.64 -27.86 0.76
C LEU A 134 9.65 -27.27 -0.65
N THR A 135 10.67 -26.49 -0.99
CA THR A 135 10.86 -25.94 -2.34
C THR A 135 12.26 -26.32 -2.81
N GLN A 136 12.36 -27.11 -3.88
CA GLN A 136 13.63 -27.60 -4.42
C GLN A 136 14.53 -28.27 -3.35
N GLY A 137 13.94 -29.11 -2.50
CA GLY A 137 14.66 -29.82 -1.43
C GLY A 137 15.01 -28.97 -0.20
N VAL A 138 14.80 -27.65 -0.23
CA VAL A 138 15.09 -26.76 0.90
C VAL A 138 13.78 -26.30 1.56
N ARG A 139 13.69 -26.41 2.88
CA ARG A 139 12.60 -25.80 3.66
C ARG A 139 12.93 -24.33 3.87
N ARG A 140 12.16 -23.43 3.23
CA ARG A 140 12.25 -21.99 3.48
C ARG A 140 11.03 -21.54 4.27
N PRO A 141 11.19 -20.75 5.34
CA PRO A 141 10.07 -20.18 6.05
C PRO A 141 9.37 -19.15 5.15
N TRP A 142 8.05 -19.19 5.18
CA TRP A 142 7.17 -18.17 4.66
C TRP A 142 6.42 -17.59 5.83
N HIS A 143 6.40 -16.26 5.92
CA HIS A 143 5.65 -15.56 6.94
C HIS A 143 4.35 -15.08 6.33
N TYR A 144 3.25 -15.12 7.08
CA TYR A 144 1.96 -14.65 6.59
C TYR A 144 1.10 -14.05 7.70
N ILE A 145 0.26 -13.12 7.28
CA ILE A 145 -0.85 -12.59 8.07
C ILE A 145 -2.18 -13.01 7.45
N VAL A 146 -3.24 -12.90 8.24
CA VAL A 146 -4.61 -13.18 7.82
C VAL A 146 -5.50 -12.00 8.12
N VAL A 147 -6.20 -11.53 7.10
CA VAL A 147 -7.28 -10.56 7.20
C VAL A 147 -8.59 -11.27 6.89
N THR A 148 -9.58 -11.16 7.76
CA THR A 148 -10.95 -11.58 7.46
C THR A 148 -11.79 -10.39 7.05
N THR A 149 -12.48 -10.50 5.92
CA THR A 149 -13.43 -9.48 5.45
C THR A 149 -14.78 -9.62 6.17
N LEU A 150 -15.66 -8.64 5.98
CA LEU A 150 -17.01 -8.63 6.60
C LEU A 150 -17.82 -9.90 6.30
N ASP A 151 -17.66 -10.48 5.10
CA ASP A 151 -18.33 -11.72 4.69
C ASP A 151 -17.64 -12.99 5.20
N GLY A 152 -16.66 -12.85 6.10
CA GLY A 152 -15.95 -13.96 6.74
C GLY A 152 -14.93 -14.66 5.84
N LYS A 153 -14.61 -14.13 4.66
CA LYS A 153 -13.56 -14.69 3.80
C LYS A 153 -12.18 -14.35 4.36
N ALA A 154 -11.28 -15.34 4.35
CA ALA A 154 -9.91 -15.16 4.77
C ALA A 154 -9.02 -14.77 3.59
N ILE A 155 -8.30 -13.67 3.74
CA ILE A 155 -7.27 -13.20 2.83
C ILE A 155 -5.93 -13.39 3.55
N LYS A 156 -5.08 -14.26 3.01
CA LYS A 156 -3.73 -14.47 3.51
C LYS A 156 -2.77 -13.65 2.68
N ILE A 157 -1.87 -12.95 3.35
CA ILE A 157 -0.81 -12.16 2.73
C ILE A 157 0.50 -12.66 3.31
N GLY A 158 1.37 -13.16 2.44
CA GLY A 158 2.64 -13.76 2.82
C GLY A 158 3.84 -13.08 2.19
N HIS A 159 4.99 -13.29 2.82
CA HIS A 159 6.29 -12.82 2.35
C HIS A 159 7.41 -13.73 2.89
N PRO A 160 8.53 -13.93 2.17
CA PRO A 160 9.67 -14.71 2.65
C PRO A 160 10.37 -14.13 3.88
N LEU A 161 10.20 -12.83 4.11
CA LEU A 161 10.78 -12.09 5.24
C LEU A 161 9.66 -11.42 6.03
N VAL A 162 9.69 -11.54 7.37
CA VAL A 162 8.76 -10.83 8.27
C VAL A 162 8.71 -9.34 7.94
N LYS A 163 9.88 -8.70 7.80
CA LYS A 163 9.99 -7.27 7.48
C LYS A 163 9.31 -6.84 6.18
N GLY A 164 9.13 -7.75 5.23
CA GLY A 164 8.40 -7.44 3.99
C GLY A 164 6.89 -7.34 4.20
N LEU A 165 6.36 -7.83 5.32
CA LEU A 165 4.95 -7.67 5.64
C LEU A 165 4.67 -6.35 6.37
N ASP A 166 5.66 -5.76 7.04
CA ASP A 166 5.48 -4.57 7.89
C ASP A 166 4.72 -3.43 7.20
N PRO A 167 5.06 -3.01 5.96
CA PRO A 167 4.33 -1.92 5.30
C PRO A 167 2.84 -2.25 5.17
N VAL A 168 2.53 -3.46 4.70
CA VAL A 168 1.15 -3.91 4.45
C VAL A 168 0.39 -4.10 5.78
N ILE A 169 1.04 -4.63 6.81
CA ILE A 169 0.47 -4.77 8.16
C ILE A 169 0.09 -3.40 8.72
N GLU A 170 1.01 -2.43 8.66
CA GLU A 170 0.77 -1.08 9.14
C GLU A 170 -0.37 -0.41 8.38
N GLY A 171 -0.39 -0.56 7.05
CA GLY A 171 -1.47 -0.07 6.19
C GLY A 171 -2.82 -0.65 6.59
N ILE A 172 -2.91 -1.97 6.75
CA ILE A 172 -4.15 -2.65 7.18
C ILE A 172 -4.57 -2.18 8.58
N LYS A 173 -3.65 -2.13 9.55
CA LYS A 173 -3.94 -1.67 10.92
C LYS A 173 -4.51 -0.26 10.91
N LYS A 174 -3.90 0.67 10.15
CA LYS A 174 -4.39 2.04 9.96
C LYS A 174 -5.75 2.08 9.29
N ALA A 175 -5.96 1.33 8.20
CA ALA A 175 -7.25 1.30 7.51
C ALA A 175 -8.38 0.77 8.40
N ILE A 176 -8.15 -0.32 9.13
CA ILE A 176 -9.11 -0.89 10.07
C ILE A 176 -9.39 0.07 11.25
N SER A 177 -8.37 0.75 11.78
CA SER A 177 -8.59 1.70 12.88
C SER A 177 -9.46 2.87 12.43
N HIS A 178 -9.21 3.43 11.24
CA HIS A 178 -10.02 4.53 10.71
C HIS A 178 -11.47 4.09 10.52
N THR A 179 -11.73 2.93 9.91
CA THR A 179 -13.10 2.46 9.67
C THR A 179 -13.88 2.18 10.96
N LYS A 180 -13.21 1.81 12.06
CA LYS A 180 -13.86 1.65 13.37
C LYS A 180 -14.31 2.98 13.99
N THR A 181 -13.59 4.07 13.73
CA THR A 181 -13.92 5.40 14.24
C THR A 181 -15.13 6.02 13.53
N TYR A 182 -15.42 5.59 12.29
CA TYR A 182 -16.58 6.01 11.50
C TYR A 182 -17.91 5.33 11.90
N LYS A 183 -18.00 4.72 13.08
CA LYS A 183 -19.25 4.14 13.60
C LYS A 183 -20.30 5.23 13.92
N GLY A 184 -20.99 5.65 12.85
CA GLY A 184 -22.34 6.22 12.84
C GLY A 184 -23.32 5.25 12.17
N PHE A 185 -23.14 3.95 12.41
CA PHE A 185 -24.13 2.89 12.16
C PHE A 185 -24.34 2.12 13.46
#